data_AF-A0A366EB05-F1
#
_entry.id   AF-A0A366EB05-F1
#
_cell.length_a   1.000
_cell.length_b   1.000
_cell.length_c   1.000
_cell.angle_alpha   90.00
_cell.angle_beta   90.00
_cell.angle_gamma   90.00
#
_symmetry.space_group_name_H-M   'P 1'
#
loop_
_entity.id
_entity.type
_entity.pdbx_description
1 polymer ?
#
loop_
_entity_poly.entity_id
_entity_poly.type
_entity_poly.pdbx_seq_one_letter_code
_entity_poly.pdbx_strand_id
1 'polypeptide(L)'
;MYECLQLEAAKLHIDVQEHHMKGKIKGLYSDNVIWINKRIKTQTEKACVLAEELGHHHMTVGDILDQSKIFNVKQEKLARKWAHQKLTPPELFIKAYKNGCRSRYEIAEYLNVTEEFLKESIKYFREKYGREIKIDDFTYLMLDPLGVYELF
;
A
#
# COMPACT_ATOMS: atom_id res chain seq x y z
N MET A 1 -0.38 12.97 -2.36
CA MET A 1 -0.66 11.69 -1.66
C MET A 1 -0.08 11.67 -0.24
N TYR A 2 1.24 11.79 -0.07
CA TYR A 2 1.87 11.77 1.27
C TYR A 2 1.26 12.77 2.26
N GLU A 3 1.11 14.03 1.85
CA GLU A 3 0.45 15.08 2.68
C GLU A 3 -0.98 14.71 3.08
N CYS A 4 -1.76 14.08 2.18
CA CYS A 4 -3.11 13.64 2.50
C CYS A 4 -3.12 12.56 3.59
N LEU A 5 -2.14 11.64 3.55
CA LEU A 5 -1.97 10.61 4.59
C LEU A 5 -1.50 11.22 5.91
N GLN A 6 -0.68 12.27 5.89
CA GLN A 6 -0.31 13.01 7.10
C GLN A 6 -1.53 13.71 7.73
N LEU A 7 -2.41 14.30 6.90
CA LEU A 7 -3.67 14.88 7.38
C LEU A 7 -4.62 13.81 7.94
N GLU A 8 -4.64 12.61 7.36
CA GLU A 8 -5.39 11.48 7.91
C GLU A 8 -4.83 11.03 9.26
N ALA A 9 -3.52 10.84 9.36
CA ALA A 9 -2.83 10.51 10.61
C ALA A 9 -3.16 11.55 11.71
N ALA A 10 -3.09 12.84 11.39
CA ALA A 10 -3.42 13.90 12.33
C ALA A 10 -4.87 13.83 12.84
N LYS A 11 -5.84 13.45 11.98
CA LYS A 11 -7.25 13.22 12.38
C LYS A 11 -7.42 12.03 13.30
N LEU A 12 -6.51 11.05 13.22
CA LEU A 12 -6.46 9.88 14.10
C LEU A 12 -5.65 10.15 15.38
N HIS A 13 -5.19 11.39 15.60
CA HIS A 13 -4.29 11.76 16.69
C HIS A 13 -2.94 11.02 16.65
N ILE A 14 -2.47 10.71 15.44
CA ILE A 14 -1.18 10.09 15.19
C ILE A 14 -0.19 11.17 14.73
N ASP A 15 0.94 11.28 15.42
CA ASP A 15 2.02 12.20 15.04
C ASP A 15 2.94 11.55 14.00
N VAL A 16 3.22 12.24 12.90
CA VAL A 16 4.09 11.75 11.83
C VAL A 16 5.36 12.57 11.81
N GLN A 17 6.47 11.93 12.19
CA GLN A 17 7.77 12.57 12.29
C GLN A 17 8.77 11.92 11.34
N GLU A 18 9.69 12.71 10.80
CA GLU A 18 10.81 12.16 10.02
C GLU A 18 12.07 12.10 10.86
N HIS A 19 12.78 10.97 10.84
CA HIS A 19 14.05 10.78 11.57
C HIS A 19 15.08 10.00 10.75
N HIS A 20 16.36 10.15 11.10
CA HIS A 20 17.39 9.27 10.55
C HIS A 20 17.34 7.92 11.26
N MET A 21 16.89 6.88 10.55
CA MET A 21 16.87 5.52 11.08
C MET A 21 18.07 4.71 10.58
N LYS A 22 18.51 3.76 11.41
CA LYS A 22 19.62 2.85 11.08
C LYS A 22 19.13 1.70 10.19
N GLY A 23 20.05 1.15 9.40
CA GLY A 23 19.80 -0.03 8.58
C GLY A 23 18.77 0.20 7.47
N LYS A 24 17.88 -0.80 7.30
CA LYS A 24 16.87 -0.86 6.23
C LYS A 24 15.48 -0.42 6.69
N ILE A 25 15.32 0.01 7.94
CA ILE A 25 14.02 0.45 8.49
C ILE A 25 13.57 1.70 7.74
N LYS A 26 12.40 1.62 7.10
CA LYS A 26 11.82 2.71 6.32
C LYS A 26 10.79 3.51 7.11
N GLY A 27 10.01 2.83 7.93
CA GLY A 27 9.04 3.40 8.85
C GLY A 27 8.98 2.60 10.16
N LEU A 28 8.36 3.19 11.17
CA LEU A 28 8.02 2.52 12.41
C LEU A 28 6.82 3.22 13.07
N TYR A 29 5.80 2.44 13.42
CA TYR A 29 4.68 2.86 14.25
C TYR A 29 4.86 2.39 15.71
N SER A 30 4.66 3.29 16.67
CA SER A 30 4.56 2.98 18.10
C SER A 30 3.82 4.09 18.84
N ASP A 31 2.89 3.73 19.73
CA ASP A 31 2.23 4.66 20.66
C ASP A 31 1.70 5.95 20.02
N ASN A 32 0.94 5.83 18.92
CA ASN A 32 0.39 6.94 18.14
C ASN A 32 1.46 7.87 17.54
N VAL A 33 2.68 7.38 17.36
CA VAL A 33 3.74 8.07 16.61
C VAL A 33 4.17 7.17 15.44
N ILE A 34 4.20 7.77 14.25
CA ILE A 34 4.80 7.17 13.07
C ILE A 34 6.10 7.91 12.78
N TRP A 35 7.19 7.17 12.77
CA TRP A 35 8.46 7.68 12.27
C TRP A 35 8.68 7.23 10.83
N ILE A 36 9.09 8.16 9.96
CA ILE A 36 9.48 7.88 8.57
C ILE A 36 10.97 8.18 8.39
N ASN A 37 11.70 7.31 7.69
CA ASN A 37 13.13 7.48 7.51
C ASN A 37 13.46 8.65 6.56
N LYS A 38 14.17 9.67 7.06
CA LYS A 38 14.66 10.84 6.27
C LYS A 38 15.54 10.48 5.07
N ARG A 39 16.03 9.24 4.99
CA ARG A 39 16.81 8.76 3.84
C ARG A 39 15.95 8.56 2.60
N ILE A 40 14.65 8.34 2.76
CA ILE A 40 13.70 8.20 1.65
C ILE A 40 13.59 9.54 0.92
N LYS A 41 13.88 9.54 -0.38
CA LYS A 41 13.99 10.77 -1.18
C LYS A 41 12.70 11.19 -1.85
N THR A 42 11.80 10.25 -2.13
CA THR A 42 10.58 10.53 -2.88
C THR A 42 9.37 10.57 -1.97
N GLN A 43 8.46 11.50 -2.23
CA GLN A 43 7.17 11.55 -1.54
C GLN A 43 6.33 10.30 -1.81
N THR A 44 6.48 9.71 -3.01
CA THR A 44 5.87 8.43 -3.41
C THR A 44 6.25 7.29 -2.47
N GLU A 45 7.55 7.10 -2.23
CA GLU A 45 8.02 6.04 -1.33
C GLU A 45 7.62 6.33 0.12
N LYS A 46 7.69 7.59 0.56
CA LYS A 46 7.20 7.98 1.89
C LYS A 46 5.70 7.72 2.06
N ALA A 47 4.89 7.94 1.02
CA ALA A 47 3.45 7.64 1.05
C ALA A 47 3.20 6.14 1.19
N CYS A 48 3.91 5.29 0.43
CA CYS A 48 3.81 3.83 0.58
C CYS A 48 4.14 3.39 2.01
N VAL A 49 5.24 3.90 2.58
CA VAL A 49 5.67 3.56 3.94
C VAL A 49 4.65 4.06 4.96
N LEU A 50 4.22 5.32 4.88
CA LEU A 50 3.24 5.89 5.80
C LEU A 50 1.90 5.12 5.77
N ALA A 51 1.46 4.65 4.61
CA ALA A 51 0.27 3.81 4.53
C ALA A 51 0.45 2.46 5.23
N GLU A 52 1.64 1.85 5.18
CA GLU A 52 1.96 0.63 5.92
C GLU A 52 1.93 0.89 7.44
N GLU A 53 2.54 1.97 7.91
CA GLU A 53 2.54 2.37 9.32
C GLU A 53 1.14 2.74 9.85
N LEU A 54 0.29 3.35 9.02
CA LEU A 54 -1.13 3.52 9.34
C LEU A 54 -1.86 2.18 9.40
N GLY A 55 -1.49 1.24 8.53
CA GLY A 55 -1.95 -0.15 8.61
C GLY A 55 -1.57 -0.79 9.94
N HIS A 56 -0.37 -0.51 10.47
CA HIS A 56 0.04 -0.99 11.79
C HIS A 56 -0.85 -0.45 12.90
N HIS A 57 -1.16 0.85 12.89
CA HIS A 57 -2.10 1.45 13.83
C HIS A 57 -3.47 0.75 13.83
N HIS A 58 -3.99 0.42 12.66
CA HIS A 58 -5.33 -0.19 12.55
C HIS A 58 -5.38 -1.69 12.82
N MET A 59 -4.31 -2.42 12.47
CA MET A 59 -4.37 -3.88 12.33
C MET A 59 -3.51 -4.66 13.31
N THR A 60 -2.68 -3.98 14.10
CA THR A 60 -1.71 -4.64 14.97
C THR A 60 -1.89 -4.31 16.44
N VAL A 61 -1.59 -5.29 17.29
CA VAL A 61 -1.64 -5.19 18.74
C VAL A 61 -0.36 -5.77 19.36
N GLY A 62 0.17 -5.07 20.36
CA GLY A 62 1.40 -5.44 21.05
C GLY A 62 2.67 -5.28 20.21
N ASP A 63 3.79 -5.77 20.75
CA ASP A 63 5.10 -5.76 20.08
C ASP A 63 5.21 -6.90 19.05
N ILE A 64 5.39 -6.52 17.79
CA ILE A 64 5.50 -7.44 16.65
C ILE A 64 6.91 -7.55 16.07
N LEU A 65 7.93 -6.98 16.72
CA LEU A 65 9.30 -6.96 16.19
C LEU A 65 9.91 -8.38 16.04
N ASP A 66 9.47 -9.33 16.88
CA ASP A 66 9.90 -10.73 16.79
C ASP A 66 9.18 -11.49 15.66
N GLN A 67 9.78 -11.48 14.48
CA GLN A 67 9.27 -12.15 13.27
C GLN A 67 9.48 -13.68 13.26
N SER A 68 10.06 -14.27 14.32
CA SER A 68 10.04 -15.74 14.49
C SER A 68 8.65 -16.26 14.91
N LYS A 69 7.82 -15.37 15.48
CA LYS A 69 6.47 -15.68 15.91
C LYS A 69 5.49 -15.56 14.75
N ILE A 70 4.80 -16.66 14.42
CA ILE A 70 3.79 -16.71 13.35
C ILE A 70 2.69 -15.65 13.56
N PHE A 71 2.32 -15.35 14.81
CA PHE A 71 1.33 -14.31 15.12
C PHE A 71 1.79 -12.93 14.64
N ASN A 72 3.05 -12.56 14.92
CA ASN A 72 3.63 -11.29 14.50
C ASN A 72 3.71 -11.19 12.97
N VAL A 73 4.12 -12.26 12.30
CA VAL A 73 4.12 -12.34 10.82
C VAL A 73 2.71 -12.16 10.24
N LYS A 74 1.67 -12.68 10.90
CA LYS A 74 0.28 -12.47 10.46
C LYS A 74 -0.14 -11.02 10.61
N GLN A 75 0.20 -10.38 11.72
CA GLN A 75 -0.11 -8.97 11.98
C GLN A 75 0.57 -8.04 10.97
N GLU A 76 1.86 -8.26 10.70
CA GLU A 76 2.63 -7.57 9.64
C GLU A 76 1.91 -7.67 8.29
N LYS A 77 1.48 -8.88 7.90
CA LYS A 77 0.73 -9.09 6.66
C LYS A 77 -0.60 -8.34 6.66
N LEU A 78 -1.30 -8.23 7.79
CA LEU A 78 -2.56 -7.48 7.85
C LEU A 78 -2.34 -5.98 7.65
N ALA A 79 -1.30 -5.41 8.26
CA ALA A 79 -0.92 -4.01 8.07
C ALA A 79 -0.63 -3.70 6.59
N ARG A 80 0.19 -4.54 5.92
CA ARG A 80 0.47 -4.37 4.48
C ARG A 80 -0.76 -4.49 3.60
N LYS A 81 -1.63 -5.47 3.89
CA LYS A 81 -2.90 -5.63 3.17
C LYS A 81 -3.77 -4.38 3.28
N TRP A 82 -3.85 -3.80 4.48
CA TRP A 82 -4.57 -2.54 4.70
C TRP A 82 -3.98 -1.43 3.81
N ALA A 83 -2.66 -1.29 3.77
CA ALA A 83 -1.99 -0.29 2.93
C ALA A 83 -2.28 -0.49 1.43
N HIS A 84 -2.23 -1.73 0.92
CA HIS A 84 -2.57 -2.03 -0.48
C HIS A 84 -4.01 -1.68 -0.80
N GLN A 85 -4.97 -2.06 0.05
CA GLN A 85 -6.37 -1.69 -0.15
C GLN A 85 -6.58 -0.17 -0.11
N LYS A 86 -5.81 0.54 0.70
CA LYS A 86 -5.89 2.00 0.83
C LYS A 86 -5.34 2.73 -0.39
N LEU A 87 -4.14 2.37 -0.86
CA LEU A 87 -3.45 3.13 -1.91
C LEU A 87 -3.72 2.62 -3.32
N THR A 88 -3.98 1.33 -3.48
CA THR A 88 -4.17 0.68 -4.78
C THR A 88 -5.45 -0.14 -4.84
N PRO A 89 -6.63 0.39 -4.45
CA PRO A 89 -7.86 -0.36 -4.60
C PRO A 89 -8.12 -0.72 -6.08
N PRO A 90 -8.69 -1.90 -6.38
CA PRO A 90 -8.84 -2.43 -7.75
C PRO A 90 -9.43 -1.44 -8.77
N GLU A 91 -10.35 -0.58 -8.35
CA GLU A 91 -11.02 0.42 -9.18
C GLU A 91 -10.03 1.45 -9.75
N LEU A 92 -8.93 1.74 -9.04
CA LEU A 92 -7.92 2.67 -9.54
C LEU A 92 -7.09 2.08 -10.69
N PHE A 93 -6.95 0.75 -10.78
CA PHE A 93 -6.32 0.11 -11.94
C PHE A 93 -7.15 0.33 -13.20
N ILE A 94 -8.48 0.27 -13.08
CA ILE A 94 -9.39 0.58 -14.18
C ILE A 94 -9.24 2.04 -14.61
N LYS A 95 -9.17 2.97 -13.64
CA LYS A 95 -8.93 4.39 -13.93
C LYS A 95 -7.59 4.62 -14.63
N ALA A 96 -6.51 3.98 -14.17
CA ALA A 96 -5.20 4.07 -14.81
C ALA A 96 -5.27 3.57 -16.26
N TYR A 97 -5.93 2.43 -16.50
CA TYR A 97 -6.12 1.89 -17.84
C TYR A 97 -6.93 2.83 -18.75
N LYS A 98 -8.01 3.43 -18.24
CA LYS A 98 -8.81 4.42 -18.98
C LYS A 98 -8.04 5.72 -19.28
N ASN A 99 -7.01 6.04 -18.49
CA ASN A 99 -6.07 7.14 -18.73
C ASN A 99 -4.92 6.76 -19.68
N GLY A 100 -4.96 5.58 -20.30
CA GLY A 100 -3.97 5.17 -21.29
C GLY A 100 -2.73 4.48 -20.71
N CYS A 101 -2.66 4.22 -19.40
CA CYS A 101 -1.56 3.44 -18.83
C CYS A 101 -1.63 1.99 -19.35
N ARG A 102 -0.50 1.47 -19.85
CA ARG A 102 -0.35 0.13 -20.43
C ARG A 102 0.80 -0.67 -19.80
N SER A 103 1.69 -0.03 -19.06
CA SER A 103 2.76 -0.70 -18.32
C SER A 103 2.60 -0.58 -16.80
N ARG A 104 3.24 -1.49 -16.05
CA ARG A 104 3.28 -1.39 -14.57
C ARG A 104 3.92 -0.10 -14.08
N TYR A 105 4.92 0.40 -14.81
CA TYR A 105 5.58 1.68 -14.52
C TYR A 105 4.58 2.83 -14.60
N GLU A 106 3.87 2.94 -15.73
CA GLU A 106 2.85 3.99 -15.93
C GLU A 106 1.72 3.89 -14.91
N ILE A 107 1.29 2.68 -14.55
CA ILE A 107 0.27 2.48 -13.51
C ILE A 107 0.80 2.92 -12.15
N ALA A 108 2.04 2.56 -11.78
CA ALA A 108 2.63 2.96 -10.51
C ALA A 108 2.76 4.49 -10.40
N GLU A 109 3.20 5.13 -11.49
CA GLU A 109 3.29 6.58 -11.60
C GLU A 109 1.91 7.25 -11.48
N TYR A 110 0.92 6.78 -12.23
CA TYR A 110 -0.47 7.28 -12.17
C TYR A 110 -1.05 7.17 -10.76
N LEU A 111 -0.81 6.03 -10.09
CA LEU A 111 -1.28 5.78 -8.72
C LEU A 111 -0.42 6.45 -7.65
N ASN A 112 0.70 7.11 -8.01
CA ASN A 112 1.66 7.68 -7.07
C ASN A 112 2.13 6.67 -6.01
N VAL A 113 2.44 5.45 -6.43
CA VAL A 113 3.06 4.41 -5.59
C VAL A 113 4.36 3.91 -6.23
N THR A 114 5.21 3.23 -5.45
CA THR A 114 6.42 2.61 -6.02
C THR A 114 6.05 1.37 -6.84
N GLU A 115 6.86 1.00 -7.82
CA GLU A 115 6.64 -0.22 -8.61
C GLU A 115 6.64 -1.48 -7.75
N GLU A 116 7.49 -1.55 -6.72
CA GLU A 116 7.51 -2.70 -5.80
C GLU A 116 6.21 -2.75 -4.99
N PHE A 117 5.71 -1.62 -4.49
CA PHE A 117 4.42 -1.57 -3.79
C PHE A 117 3.26 -2.00 -4.71
N LEU A 118 3.26 -1.56 -5.97
CA LEU A 118 2.25 -1.97 -6.95
C LEU A 118 2.30 -3.49 -7.20
N LYS A 119 3.50 -4.04 -7.37
CA LYS A 119 3.73 -5.47 -7.58
C LYS A 119 3.27 -6.30 -6.37
N GLU A 120 3.56 -5.85 -5.15
CA GLU A 120 3.06 -6.48 -3.92
C GLU A 120 1.53 -6.39 -3.81
N SER A 121 0.95 -5.25 -4.20
CA SER A 121 -0.51 -5.07 -4.25
C SER A 121 -1.18 -6.06 -5.21
N ILE A 122 -0.66 -6.19 -6.44
CA ILE A 122 -1.17 -7.16 -7.43
C ILE A 122 -1.07 -8.58 -6.89
N LYS A 123 0.07 -8.93 -6.25
CA LYS A 123 0.24 -10.24 -5.62
C LYS A 123 -0.81 -10.48 -4.53
N TYR A 124 -1.04 -9.51 -3.65
CA TYR A 124 -2.08 -9.58 -2.62
C TYR A 124 -3.47 -9.81 -3.21
N PHE A 125 -3.84 -9.02 -4.22
CA PHE A 125 -5.15 -9.18 -4.86
C PHE A 125 -5.29 -10.53 -5.55
N ARG A 126 -4.20 -11.04 -6.14
CA ARG A 126 -4.21 -12.38 -6.75
C ARG A 126 -4.38 -13.49 -5.72
N GLU A 127 -3.74 -13.36 -4.56
CA GLU A 127 -3.92 -14.29 -3.43
C GLU A 127 -5.34 -14.23 -2.85
N LYS A 128 -6.00 -13.07 -2.92
CA LYS A 128 -7.33 -12.84 -2.34
C LYS A 128 -8.48 -13.20 -3.28
N TYR A 129 -8.37 -12.87 -4.56
CA TYR A 129 -9.46 -12.93 -5.53
C TYR A 129 -9.20 -13.90 -6.70
N GLY A 130 -7.99 -14.42 -6.85
CA GLY A 130 -7.61 -15.26 -7.98
C GLY A 130 -7.04 -14.44 -9.14
N ARG A 131 -7.23 -14.89 -10.39
CA ARG A 131 -6.59 -14.26 -11.56
C ARG A 131 -7.30 -13.01 -12.08
N GLU A 132 -8.54 -12.80 -11.68
CA GLU A 132 -9.37 -11.70 -12.15
C GLU A 132 -10.30 -11.18 -11.05
N ILE A 133 -10.70 -9.92 -11.16
CA ILE A 133 -11.67 -9.27 -10.27
C ILE A 133 -12.78 -8.69 -11.15
N LYS A 134 -14.03 -9.10 -10.93
CA LYS A 134 -15.19 -8.41 -11.51
C LYS A 134 -15.38 -7.07 -10.78
N ILE A 135 -15.24 -5.96 -11.50
CA ILE A 135 -15.36 -4.60 -10.96
C ILE A 135 -16.80 -4.11 -11.05
N ASP A 136 -17.44 -4.35 -12.19
CA ASP A 136 -18.87 -4.11 -12.44
C ASP A 136 -19.40 -5.16 -13.42
N ASP A 137 -20.62 -4.98 -13.93
CA ASP A 137 -21.27 -5.98 -14.79
C ASP A 137 -20.57 -6.23 -16.12
N PHE A 138 -19.74 -5.30 -16.58
CA PHE A 138 -19.08 -5.38 -17.88
C PHE A 138 -17.55 -5.32 -17.78
N THR A 139 -16.99 -4.94 -16.63
CA THR A 139 -15.55 -4.68 -16.47
C THR A 139 -14.86 -5.67 -15.55
N TYR A 140 -13.78 -6.27 -16.05
CA TYR A 140 -12.92 -7.19 -15.31
C TYR A 140 -11.48 -6.66 -15.25
N LEU A 141 -10.88 -6.70 -14.06
CA LEU A 141 -9.45 -6.49 -13.85
C LEU A 141 -8.73 -7.84 -13.88
N MET A 142 -7.91 -8.06 -14.90
CA MET A 142 -7.00 -9.21 -14.98
C MET A 142 -5.73 -8.90 -14.19
N LEU A 143 -5.29 -9.84 -13.34
CA LEU A 143 -4.09 -9.70 -12.51
C LEU A 143 -2.89 -10.49 -13.03
N ASP A 144 -3.10 -11.38 -14.01
CA ASP A 144 -2.07 -12.24 -14.60
C ASP A 144 -2.47 -12.76 -16.01
N PRO A 145 -2.04 -12.08 -17.10
CA PRO A 145 -1.31 -10.81 -17.14
C PRO A 145 -2.16 -9.63 -16.66
N LEU A 146 -1.51 -8.56 -16.18
CA LEU A 146 -2.20 -7.35 -15.73
C LEU A 146 -2.90 -6.66 -16.92
N GLY A 147 -4.21 -6.45 -16.83
CA GLY A 147 -4.99 -5.81 -17.89
C GLY A 147 -6.43 -5.56 -17.49
N VAL A 148 -7.16 -4.84 -18.34
CA VAL A 148 -8.60 -4.59 -18.18
C VAL A 148 -9.33 -5.17 -19.37
N TYR A 149 -10.40 -5.89 -19.10
CA TYR A 149 -11.27 -6.50 -20.11
C TYR A 149 -12.70 -5.98 -19.92
N GLU A 150 -13.30 -5.47 -21.01
CA GLU A 150 -14.68 -4.97 -21.03
C GLU A 150 -15.51 -5.89 -21.96
N LEU A 151 -16.65 -6.37 -21.46
CA LEU A 151 -17.65 -7.11 -22.24
C LEU A 151 -18.51 -6.13 -23.03
N PHE A 152 -18.69 -6.41 -24.32
CA PHE A 152 -19.55 -5.66 -25.24
C PHE A 152 -20.87 -6.40 -25.50
#